data_AF-A0A0N0MMR9-F1
#
_entry.id   AF-A0A0N0MMR9-F1
#
_cell.length_a   1.000
_cell.length_b   1.000
_cell.length_c   1.000
_cell.angle_alpha   90.00
_cell.angle_beta   90.00
_cell.angle_gamma   90.00
#
_symmetry.space_group_name_H-M   'P 1'
#
loop_
_entity.id
_entity.type
_entity.pdbx_description
1 polymer ?
#
loop_
_entity_poly.entity_id
_entity_poly.type
_entity_poly.pdbx_seq_one_letter_code
_entity_poly.pdbx_strand_id
1 'polypeptide(L)'
;MSTFSEDSLLAVRFGNARTGFDLVGIVDAALPVARITTEVLAQDSKDIPLLEEYVLRLVEQGERTPDSIAGFLGLDVAMVNQTVAVLFGSDDLRWTAPVPGTAPVPRLRLTEKGRFTATKAAAIVPVRVSQSLVFDQMLWRASPYSRRSTIARDVATEAGMIMLPAARSGPVEDGEVTAEEITSLLQENGTTTREVLQVKSIVQTRTRHVLPVKLLVYADAERADIELGVVIDGELSDRHEIELIGFGGAKGLGINVEPEPERPLLEPDLEEARIPLQEVTQKRAEQAAVQLNSPAPLPAEPKALESQAEEIRAIGVFEHPELLDEALTSARKRILIISPWITGAIVTTAFVGKLERRLQRGVKVDIAYGYDDSENRTDPTAIRRLNNLAARYAEKLHVARLKSNHAKILLFDDAWVTTSFNWLSFKGDPDRTYRVEEGTLIRNREKSDVYYARYLELIGDNRR
;
A
#
# COMPACT_ATOMS: atom_id res chain seq x y z
N MET A 1 -16.06 -4.84 -15.76
CA MET A 1 -16.12 -4.65 -14.30
C MET A 1 -15.46 -3.32 -14.00
N SER A 2 -16.04 -2.51 -13.12
CA SER A 2 -15.34 -1.35 -12.57
C SER A 2 -14.01 -1.83 -11.98
N THR A 3 -12.89 -1.40 -12.56
CA THR A 3 -11.57 -1.67 -11.99
C THR A 3 -11.32 -0.58 -10.97
N PHE A 4 -11.59 -0.88 -9.71
CA PHE A 4 -11.25 0.03 -8.62
C PHE A 4 -9.74 0.26 -8.61
N SER A 5 -9.34 1.53 -8.57
CA SER A 5 -7.95 1.89 -8.30
C SER A 5 -7.57 1.53 -6.87
N GLU A 6 -6.27 1.43 -6.58
CA GLU A 6 -5.78 1.24 -5.21
C GLU A 6 -6.32 2.34 -4.27
N ASP A 7 -6.26 3.60 -4.70
CA ASP A 7 -6.76 4.74 -3.93
C ASP A 7 -8.28 4.62 -3.69
N SER A 8 -9.06 4.15 -4.68
CA SER A 8 -10.49 3.92 -4.49
C SER A 8 -10.81 2.78 -3.54
N LEU A 9 -10.02 1.71 -3.53
CA LEU A 9 -10.18 0.63 -2.56
C LEU A 9 -9.87 1.12 -1.14
N LEU A 10 -8.81 1.92 -0.98
CA LEU A 10 -8.50 2.57 0.29
C LEU A 10 -9.59 3.55 0.73
N ALA A 11 -10.14 4.33 -0.20
CA ALA A 11 -11.22 5.25 0.09
C ALA A 11 -12.50 4.54 0.53
N VAL A 12 -12.86 3.42 -0.11
CA VAL A 12 -14.00 2.60 0.35
C VAL A 12 -13.73 2.01 1.72
N ARG A 13 -12.53 1.47 1.94
CA ARG A 13 -12.19 0.76 3.18
C ARG A 13 -12.05 1.70 4.38
N PHE A 14 -11.44 2.86 4.19
CA PHE A 14 -11.05 3.77 5.26
C PHE A 14 -11.76 5.13 5.21
N GLY A 15 -12.67 5.36 4.26
CA GLY A 15 -13.40 6.64 4.13
C GLY A 15 -14.20 7.00 5.39
N ASN A 16 -14.79 6.00 6.05
CA ASN A 16 -15.54 6.17 7.29
C ASN A 16 -14.76 5.72 8.54
N ALA A 17 -13.42 5.63 8.46
CA ALA A 17 -12.59 5.19 9.59
C ALA A 17 -12.62 6.18 10.76
N ARG A 18 -12.94 7.46 10.49
CA ARG A 18 -12.93 8.54 11.48
C ARG A 18 -14.31 9.20 11.54
N THR A 19 -14.97 9.11 12.69
CA THR A 19 -16.31 9.69 12.85
C THR A 19 -16.21 11.21 12.87
N GLY A 20 -17.02 11.90 12.06
CA GLY A 20 -17.03 13.37 11.98
C GLY A 20 -15.99 13.98 11.03
N PHE A 21 -15.20 13.14 10.36
CA PHE A 21 -14.22 13.57 9.36
C PHE A 21 -14.52 12.94 8.01
N ASP A 22 -14.33 13.71 6.95
CA ASP A 22 -14.38 13.21 5.58
C ASP A 22 -12.97 12.85 5.12
N LEU A 23 -12.84 11.76 4.35
CA LEU A 23 -11.62 11.49 3.61
C LEU A 23 -11.57 12.39 2.36
N VAL A 24 -10.68 13.38 2.38
CA VAL A 24 -10.59 14.44 1.36
C VAL A 24 -9.57 14.11 0.28
N GLY A 25 -8.52 13.35 0.62
CA GLY A 25 -7.44 13.05 -0.30
C GLY A 25 -6.64 11.82 0.08
N ILE A 26 -6.02 11.21 -0.93
CA ILE A 26 -5.04 10.13 -0.78
C ILE A 26 -3.79 10.57 -1.51
N VAL A 27 -2.67 10.58 -0.79
CA VAL A 27 -1.42 11.14 -1.27
C VAL A 27 -0.34 10.07 -1.29
N ASP A 28 0.42 10.05 -2.38
CA ASP A 28 1.62 9.22 -2.45
C ASP A 28 2.70 9.81 -1.53
N ALA A 29 3.14 9.02 -0.56
CA ALA A 29 4.13 9.42 0.44
C ALA A 29 5.28 8.42 0.50
N ALA A 30 6.38 8.84 1.11
CA ALA A 30 7.62 8.11 1.18
C ALA A 30 8.13 8.06 2.63
N LEU A 31 8.00 6.90 3.26
CA LEU A 31 8.50 6.61 4.60
C LEU A 31 10.02 6.42 4.55
N PRO A 32 10.83 7.22 5.27
CA PRO A 32 12.28 7.04 5.28
C PRO A 32 12.69 5.70 5.90
N VAL A 33 13.47 4.91 5.17
CA VAL A 33 13.96 3.60 5.63
C VAL A 33 15.43 3.40 5.32
N ALA A 34 16.14 2.70 6.20
CA ALA A 34 17.50 2.25 5.97
C ALA A 34 17.53 0.76 5.64
N ARG A 35 18.23 0.38 4.57
CA ARG A 35 18.55 -1.04 4.29
C ARG A 35 19.81 -1.42 5.07
N ILE A 36 19.65 -2.26 6.09
CA ILE A 36 20.74 -2.67 6.98
C ILE A 36 20.96 -4.17 6.91
N THR A 37 22.22 -4.59 6.83
CA THR A 37 22.63 -5.98 6.94
C THR A 37 23.29 -6.18 8.29
N THR A 38 22.74 -7.08 9.08
CA THR A 38 23.18 -7.36 10.45
C THR A 38 23.90 -8.70 10.48
N GLU A 39 25.12 -8.73 10.99
CA GLU A 39 25.80 -9.99 11.29
C GLU A 39 25.34 -10.44 12.68
N VAL A 40 24.70 -11.60 12.74
CA VAL A 40 24.13 -12.11 13.99
C VAL A 40 24.73 -13.46 14.34
N LEU A 41 24.87 -13.71 15.64
CA LEU A 41 25.05 -15.05 16.17
C LEU A 41 23.65 -15.61 16.43
N ALA A 42 23.24 -16.60 15.64
CA ALA A 42 21.93 -17.22 15.74
C ALA A 42 22.07 -18.72 16.03
N GLN A 43 21.06 -19.29 16.63
CA GLN A 43 20.99 -20.71 16.94
C GLN A 43 19.60 -21.21 16.52
N ASP A 44 19.52 -22.40 15.92
CA ASP A 44 18.20 -23.01 15.69
C ASP A 44 17.55 -23.27 17.06
N SER A 45 16.28 -22.90 17.25
CA SER A 45 15.60 -23.22 18.51
C SER A 45 15.53 -24.74 18.69
N LYS A 46 15.58 -25.19 19.94
CA LYS A 46 15.47 -26.61 20.24
C LYS A 46 14.07 -27.09 19.88
N ASP A 47 13.99 -28.17 19.10
CA ASP A 47 12.73 -28.82 18.74
C ASP A 47 12.01 -29.43 19.96
N ILE A 48 12.69 -29.54 21.10
CA ILE A 48 12.16 -30.08 22.34
C ILE A 48 12.38 -29.10 23.51
N PRO A 49 11.43 -29.02 24.46
CA PRO A 49 11.61 -28.28 25.71
C PRO A 49 12.88 -28.69 26.48
N LEU A 50 13.43 -27.73 27.24
CA LEU A 50 14.68 -27.91 27.97
C LEU A 50 14.63 -29.09 28.96
N LEU A 51 13.51 -29.24 29.67
CA LEU A 51 13.33 -30.33 30.64
C LEU A 51 13.27 -31.69 29.94
N GLU A 52 12.64 -31.78 28.77
CA GLU A 52 12.60 -33.00 27.96
C GLU A 52 14.02 -33.40 27.51
N GLU A 53 14.81 -32.45 27.02
CA GLU A 53 16.21 -32.69 26.65
C GLU A 53 17.04 -33.22 27.81
N TYR A 54 16.94 -32.58 29.00
CA TYR A 54 17.70 -33.01 30.16
C TYR A 54 17.27 -34.40 30.65
N VAL A 55 15.97 -34.70 30.63
CA VAL A 55 15.47 -36.05 30.95
C VAL A 55 16.05 -37.07 29.97
N LEU A 56 16.03 -36.80 28.65
CA LEU A 56 16.58 -37.72 27.66
C LEU A 56 18.10 -37.93 27.84
N ARG A 57 18.86 -36.85 28.08
CA ARG A 57 20.30 -36.91 28.33
C ARG A 57 20.64 -37.70 29.60
N LEU A 58 19.91 -37.48 30.70
CA LEU A 58 20.13 -38.19 31.95
C LEU A 58 19.84 -39.69 31.81
N VAL A 59 18.76 -40.05 31.10
CA VAL A 59 18.46 -41.45 30.78
C VAL A 59 19.55 -42.09 29.91
N GLU A 60 20.13 -41.33 28.98
CA GLU A 60 21.29 -41.78 28.18
C GLU A 60 22.52 -42.06 29.04
N GLN A 61 22.81 -41.18 30.00
CA GLN A 61 23.96 -41.28 30.91
C GLN A 61 23.78 -42.31 32.03
N GLY A 62 22.59 -42.90 32.17
CA GLY A 62 22.33 -44.01 33.09
C GLY A 62 21.41 -43.71 34.26
N GLU A 63 20.91 -42.48 34.38
CA GLU A 63 19.87 -42.10 35.34
C GLU A 63 18.49 -42.51 34.83
N ARG A 64 18.00 -43.67 35.31
CA ARG A 64 16.87 -44.37 34.69
C ARG A 64 15.59 -44.38 35.52
N THR A 65 15.50 -43.62 36.61
CA THR A 65 14.27 -43.50 37.42
C THR A 65 13.85 -42.04 37.56
N PRO A 66 12.54 -41.73 37.53
CA PRO A 66 12.06 -40.37 37.71
C PRO A 66 12.56 -39.71 38.99
N ASP A 67 12.62 -40.43 40.11
CA ASP A 67 13.11 -39.92 41.39
C ASP A 67 14.60 -39.52 41.34
N SER A 68 15.44 -40.32 40.66
CA SER A 68 16.87 -40.02 40.52
C SER A 68 17.09 -38.81 39.60
N ILE A 69 16.34 -38.75 38.51
CA ILE A 69 16.36 -37.62 37.58
C ILE A 69 15.90 -36.33 38.28
N ALA A 70 14.81 -36.39 39.04
CA ALA A 70 14.30 -35.28 39.84
C ALA A 70 15.34 -34.81 40.88
N GLY A 71 15.96 -35.75 41.58
CA GLY A 71 17.04 -35.46 42.53
C GLY A 71 18.26 -34.81 41.87
N PHE A 72 18.65 -35.26 40.67
CA PHE A 72 19.78 -34.68 39.93
C PHE A 72 19.48 -33.26 39.43
N LEU A 73 18.26 -33.01 38.97
CA LEU A 73 17.82 -31.70 38.48
C LEU A 73 17.39 -30.74 39.60
N GLY A 74 17.21 -31.24 40.83
CA GLY A 74 16.67 -30.46 41.94
C GLY A 74 15.21 -30.05 41.74
N LEU A 75 14.43 -30.83 41.00
CA LEU A 75 13.04 -30.54 40.63
C LEU A 75 12.06 -31.47 41.36
N ASP A 76 10.78 -31.08 41.39
CA ASP A 76 9.71 -31.96 41.88
C ASP A 76 9.54 -33.17 40.95
N VAL A 77 9.44 -34.37 41.54
CA VAL A 77 9.22 -35.63 40.82
C VAL A 77 7.94 -35.61 39.98
N ALA A 78 6.92 -34.86 40.39
CA ALA A 78 5.69 -34.69 39.61
C ALA A 78 5.96 -34.01 38.26
N MET A 79 6.84 -33.01 38.21
CA MET A 79 7.22 -32.29 36.99
C MET A 79 8.02 -33.19 36.03
N VAL A 80 8.93 -34.00 36.60
CA VAL A 80 9.67 -35.00 35.83
C VAL A 80 8.73 -36.07 35.29
N ASN A 81 7.79 -36.56 36.08
CA ASN A 81 6.80 -37.56 35.64
C ASN A 81 5.91 -37.03 34.50
N GLN A 82 5.50 -35.77 34.55
CA GLN A 82 4.74 -35.14 33.46
C GLN A 82 5.56 -35.08 32.17
N THR A 83 6.84 -34.69 32.27
CA THR A 83 7.77 -34.67 31.14
C THR A 83 8.01 -36.06 30.56
N VAL A 84 8.21 -37.06 31.43
CA VAL A 84 8.34 -38.45 31.03
C VAL A 84 7.10 -38.90 30.27
N ALA A 85 5.89 -38.60 30.75
CA ALA A 85 4.65 -38.95 30.06
C ALA A 85 4.58 -38.35 28.63
N VAL A 86 5.01 -37.10 28.44
CA VAL A 86 5.12 -36.47 27.11
C VAL A 86 6.10 -37.23 26.22
N LEU A 87 7.31 -37.52 26.72
CA LEU A 87 8.34 -38.26 25.99
C LEU A 87 7.98 -39.71 25.67
N PHE A 88 7.08 -40.32 26.46
CA PHE A 88 6.46 -41.60 26.11
C PHE A 88 5.45 -41.44 24.97
N GLY A 89 4.63 -40.38 25.03
CA GLY A 89 3.66 -40.06 23.97
C GLY A 89 4.32 -39.77 22.62
N SER A 90 5.54 -39.23 22.63
CA SER A 90 6.34 -38.98 21.43
C SER A 90 7.23 -40.17 21.02
N ASP A 91 7.18 -41.31 21.69
CA ASP A 91 8.02 -42.49 21.45
C ASP A 91 9.54 -42.23 21.58
N ASP A 92 9.94 -41.28 22.43
CA ASP A 92 11.35 -41.02 22.76
C ASP A 92 11.82 -41.87 23.98
N LEU A 93 10.90 -42.24 24.86
CA LEU A 93 11.15 -43.08 26.05
C LEU A 93 10.30 -44.35 26.08
N ARG A 94 10.86 -45.40 26.71
CA ARG A 94 10.14 -46.64 27.05
C ARG A 94 10.56 -47.20 28.40
N TRP A 95 9.68 -47.99 29.00
CA TRP A 95 10.01 -48.79 30.18
C TRP A 95 10.76 -50.06 29.80
N THR A 96 11.73 -50.42 30.63
CA THR A 96 12.38 -51.73 30.60
C THR A 96 11.94 -52.57 31.78
N ALA A 97 11.77 -53.87 31.54
CA ALA A 97 11.43 -54.83 32.58
C ALA A 97 12.51 -54.82 33.68
N PRO A 98 12.13 -55.00 34.96
CA PRO A 98 13.08 -55.07 36.06
C PRO A 98 14.14 -56.14 35.80
N VAL A 99 15.41 -55.83 36.11
CA VAL A 99 16.50 -56.80 36.01
C VAL A 99 16.32 -57.84 37.13
N PRO A 100 16.34 -59.15 36.83
CA PRO A 100 16.24 -60.20 37.85
C PRO A 100 17.33 -60.02 38.92
N GLY A 101 16.94 -59.96 40.20
CA GLY A 101 17.87 -59.78 41.33
C GLY A 101 18.05 -58.34 41.81
N THR A 102 17.36 -57.35 41.22
CA THR A 102 17.29 -55.97 41.74
C THR A 102 15.87 -55.61 42.16
N ALA A 103 15.72 -54.55 42.97
CA ALA A 103 14.40 -54.04 43.37
C ALA A 103 13.50 -53.83 42.12
N PRO A 104 12.18 -54.12 42.19
CA PRO A 104 11.28 -54.17 41.04
C PRO A 104 10.85 -52.77 40.59
N VAL A 105 11.81 -51.87 40.39
CA VAL A 105 11.55 -50.50 39.96
C VAL A 105 11.67 -50.47 38.43
N PRO A 106 10.62 -50.07 37.70
CA PRO A 106 10.68 -49.94 36.26
C PRO A 106 11.75 -48.89 35.88
N ARG A 107 12.55 -49.19 34.87
CA ARG A 107 13.67 -48.32 34.44
C ARG A 107 13.41 -47.73 33.07
N LEU A 108 13.59 -46.42 32.95
CA LEU A 108 13.52 -45.67 31.71
C LEU A 108 14.67 -46.07 30.78
N ARG A 109 14.37 -46.14 29.48
CA ARG A 109 15.37 -46.30 28.43
C ARG A 109 14.94 -45.52 27.19
N LEU A 110 15.91 -44.90 26.52
CA LEU A 110 15.68 -44.28 25.22
C LEU A 110 15.30 -45.32 24.16
N THR A 111 14.37 -44.95 23.30
CA THR A 111 14.12 -45.63 22.01
C THR A 111 15.23 -45.25 21.01
N GLU A 112 15.17 -45.79 19.79
CA GLU A 112 16.08 -45.35 18.72
C GLU A 112 15.78 -43.89 18.32
N LYS A 113 14.49 -43.54 18.22
CA LYS A 113 14.02 -42.18 18.02
C LYS A 113 14.52 -41.25 19.14
N GLY A 114 14.33 -41.63 20.40
CA GLY A 114 14.76 -40.83 21.55
C GLY A 114 16.26 -40.56 21.62
N ARG A 115 17.11 -41.51 21.19
CA ARG A 115 18.56 -41.25 21.05
C ARG A 115 18.85 -40.23 19.96
N PHE A 116 18.17 -40.34 18.82
CA PHE A 116 18.32 -39.38 17.73
C PHE A 116 17.85 -37.99 18.17
N THR A 117 16.69 -37.90 18.83
CA THR A 117 16.14 -36.66 19.41
C THR A 117 17.11 -36.03 20.42
N ALA A 118 17.66 -36.81 21.36
CA ALA A 118 18.64 -36.34 22.34
C ALA A 118 19.94 -35.84 21.67
N THR A 119 20.45 -36.59 20.68
CA THR A 119 21.67 -36.23 19.93
C THR A 119 21.47 -34.95 19.12
N LYS A 120 20.33 -34.84 18.42
CA LYS A 120 19.96 -33.66 17.62
C LYS A 120 19.82 -32.41 18.50
N ALA A 121 19.13 -32.54 19.64
CA ALA A 121 18.98 -31.45 20.60
C ALA A 121 20.33 -31.03 21.22
N ALA A 122 21.27 -31.97 21.35
CA ALA A 122 22.61 -31.68 21.84
C ALA A 122 23.56 -31.05 20.81
N ALA A 123 23.27 -31.22 19.52
CA ALA A 123 24.13 -30.75 18.42
C ALA A 123 23.90 -29.28 18.03
N ILE A 124 23.04 -28.54 18.73
CA ILE A 124 22.71 -27.18 18.35
C ILE A 124 23.84 -26.22 18.75
N VAL A 125 24.60 -25.75 17.76
CA VAL A 125 25.73 -24.82 17.92
C VAL A 125 25.34 -23.46 17.34
N PRO A 126 25.70 -22.35 18.00
CA PRO A 126 25.54 -21.02 17.43
C PRO A 126 26.30 -20.86 16.11
N VAL A 127 25.60 -20.39 15.08
CA VAL A 127 26.14 -20.10 13.76
C VAL A 127 26.09 -18.60 13.47
N ARG A 128 27.10 -18.10 12.74
CA ARG A 128 27.09 -16.72 12.26
C ARG A 128 26.25 -16.64 10.99
N VAL A 129 25.26 -15.77 10.99
CA VAL A 129 24.34 -15.57 9.87
C VAL A 129 24.22 -14.09 9.58
N SER A 130 24.18 -13.74 8.30
CA SER A 130 23.90 -12.38 7.85
C SER A 130 22.40 -12.21 7.65
N GLN A 131 21.78 -11.28 8.38
CA GLN A 131 20.35 -11.00 8.27
C GLN A 131 20.11 -9.65 7.61
N SER A 132 19.31 -9.69 6.55
CA SER A 132 19.00 -8.55 5.70
C SER A 132 17.69 -7.91 6.12
N LEU A 133 17.75 -6.76 6.77
CA LEU A 133 16.57 -6.09 7.35
C LEU A 133 16.30 -4.73 6.67
N VAL A 134 15.11 -4.21 6.91
CA VAL A 134 14.72 -2.82 6.65
C VAL A 134 14.46 -2.15 8.00
N PHE A 135 15.08 -1.00 8.21
CA PHE A 135 14.97 -0.22 9.43
C PHE A 135 14.12 1.01 9.14
N ASP A 136 13.02 1.13 9.88
CA ASP A 136 12.08 2.24 9.82
C ASP A 136 12.70 3.44 10.55
N GLN A 137 12.96 4.53 9.82
CA GLN A 137 13.61 5.70 10.41
C GLN A 137 12.61 6.67 11.06
N MET A 138 11.31 6.49 10.84
CA MET A 138 10.28 7.28 11.51
C MET A 138 9.97 6.69 12.88
N LEU A 139 9.76 5.36 12.95
CA LEU A 139 9.59 4.64 14.23
C LEU A 139 10.90 4.31 14.94
N TRP A 140 12.04 4.51 14.25
CA TRP A 140 13.38 4.17 14.72
C TRP A 140 13.53 2.72 15.21
N ARG A 141 13.09 1.76 14.38
CA ARG A 141 13.14 0.32 14.70
C ARG A 141 13.28 -0.55 13.45
N ALA A 142 13.72 -1.80 13.64
CA ALA A 142 13.62 -2.79 12.57
C ALA A 142 12.15 -3.16 12.30
N SER A 143 11.79 -3.28 11.02
CA SER A 143 10.42 -3.54 10.57
C SER A 143 10.38 -4.68 9.54
N PRO A 144 9.25 -5.40 9.41
CA PRO A 144 9.13 -6.58 8.55
C PRO A 144 9.01 -6.25 7.04
N TYR A 145 9.32 -5.02 6.65
CA TYR A 145 9.18 -4.59 5.27
C TYR A 145 10.12 -5.35 4.33
N SER A 146 9.61 -5.72 3.15
CA SER A 146 10.43 -6.29 2.11
C SER A 146 11.39 -5.25 1.55
N ARG A 147 12.69 -5.59 1.48
CA ARG A 147 13.67 -4.76 0.78
C ARG A 147 13.27 -4.49 -0.67
N ARG A 148 12.52 -5.38 -1.32
CA ARG A 148 12.09 -5.20 -2.72
C ARG A 148 11.06 -4.08 -2.88
N SER A 149 10.30 -3.78 -1.83
CA SER A 149 9.28 -2.73 -1.83
C SER A 149 9.86 -1.33 -1.67
N THR A 150 11.09 -1.20 -1.18
CA THR A 150 11.73 0.11 -0.97
C THR A 150 12.35 0.63 -2.27
N ILE A 151 12.24 1.92 -2.54
CA ILE A 151 12.85 2.61 -3.68
C ILE A 151 13.92 3.60 -3.23
N ALA A 152 14.73 4.08 -4.17
CA ALA A 152 15.70 5.13 -3.88
C ALA A 152 15.00 6.48 -3.67
N ARG A 153 15.55 7.32 -2.78
CA ARG A 153 14.93 8.59 -2.38
C ARG A 153 14.79 9.58 -3.54
N ASP A 154 15.73 9.59 -4.48
CA ASP A 154 15.68 10.38 -5.70
C ASP A 154 14.46 10.02 -6.56
N VAL A 155 14.22 8.72 -6.78
CA VAL A 155 13.06 8.23 -7.54
C VAL A 155 11.74 8.66 -6.90
N ALA A 156 11.64 8.57 -5.57
CA ALA A 156 10.45 9.05 -4.85
C ALA A 156 10.27 10.58 -4.96
N THR A 157 11.37 11.33 -4.97
CA THR A 157 11.34 12.79 -5.13
C THR A 157 10.87 13.17 -6.54
N GLU A 158 11.38 12.48 -7.57
CA GLU A 158 10.95 12.66 -8.96
C GLU A 158 9.49 12.26 -9.17
N ALA A 159 9.01 11.26 -8.44
CA ALA A 159 7.61 10.86 -8.43
C ALA A 159 6.68 11.84 -7.67
N GLY A 160 7.24 12.89 -7.04
CA GLY A 160 6.48 13.89 -6.31
C GLY A 160 5.91 13.39 -4.98
N MET A 161 6.46 12.31 -4.41
CA MET A 161 5.99 11.75 -3.14
C MET A 161 6.30 12.70 -1.97
N ILE A 162 5.37 12.79 -1.02
CA ILE A 162 5.62 13.51 0.24
C ILE A 162 6.59 12.70 1.11
N MET A 163 7.75 13.28 1.40
CA MET A 163 8.72 12.68 2.32
C MET A 163 8.21 12.78 3.74
N LEU A 164 7.99 11.63 4.39
CA LEU A 164 7.66 11.57 5.81
C LEU A 164 8.90 11.89 6.67
N PRO A 165 8.70 12.42 7.88
CA PRO A 165 9.79 12.75 8.79
C PRO A 165 10.53 11.49 9.27
N ALA A 166 11.79 11.66 9.65
CA ALA A 166 12.56 10.66 10.35
C ALA A 166 12.76 11.13 11.80
N ALA A 167 12.73 10.20 12.75
CA ALA A 167 12.96 10.51 14.16
C ALA A 167 14.34 11.08 14.43
N ARG A 168 15.35 10.62 13.68
CA ARG A 168 16.73 11.05 13.84
C ARG A 168 17.43 11.17 12.49
N SER A 169 18.47 12.00 12.48
CA SER A 169 19.40 12.11 11.36
C SER A 169 20.67 11.32 11.67
N GLY A 170 21.02 10.35 10.83
CA GLY A 170 22.25 9.57 11.01
C GLY A 170 22.11 8.14 10.46
N PRO A 171 23.23 7.40 10.41
CA PRO A 171 23.18 5.96 10.21
C PRO A 171 22.61 5.25 11.45
N VAL A 172 22.13 4.03 11.26
CA VAL A 172 21.77 3.13 12.35
C VAL A 172 23.06 2.61 13.00
N GLU A 173 23.24 2.88 14.28
CA GLU A 173 24.44 2.50 15.05
C GLU A 173 24.36 1.07 15.60
N ASP A 174 25.52 0.51 15.95
CA ASP A 174 25.60 -0.79 16.61
C ASP A 174 24.91 -0.70 17.98
N GLY A 175 23.86 -1.51 18.19
CA GLY A 175 23.04 -1.52 19.41
C GLY A 175 21.62 -0.97 19.25
N GLU A 176 21.34 -0.28 18.14
CA GLU A 176 19.98 0.21 17.80
C GLU A 176 19.04 -0.90 17.29
N VAL A 177 19.58 -2.10 17.04
CA VAL A 177 18.80 -3.29 16.69
C VAL A 177 19.14 -4.39 17.68
N THR A 178 18.12 -4.85 18.40
CA THR A 178 18.27 -5.89 19.42
C THR A 178 18.10 -7.30 18.84
N ALA A 179 18.66 -8.29 19.51
CA ALA A 179 18.51 -9.69 19.14
C ALA A 179 17.03 -10.16 19.21
N GLU A 180 16.28 -9.65 20.19
CA GLU A 180 14.86 -9.93 20.38
C GLU A 180 14.01 -9.39 19.22
N GLU A 181 14.29 -8.16 18.75
CA GLU A 181 13.60 -7.59 17.60
C GLU A 181 13.84 -8.40 16.33
N ILE A 182 15.10 -8.80 16.05
CA ILE A 182 15.40 -9.62 14.87
C ILE A 182 14.70 -10.98 14.98
N THR A 183 14.72 -11.60 16.16
CA THR A 183 14.05 -12.88 16.39
C THR A 183 12.53 -12.77 16.14
N SER A 184 11.90 -11.73 16.67
CA SER A 184 10.48 -11.45 16.45
C SER A 184 10.17 -11.28 14.97
N LEU A 185 10.98 -10.51 14.24
CA LEU A 185 10.82 -10.31 12.79
C LEU A 185 11.01 -11.60 11.98
N LEU A 186 11.94 -12.49 12.39
CA LEU A 186 12.15 -13.77 11.71
C LEU A 186 10.98 -14.74 11.93
N GLN A 187 10.37 -14.70 13.12
CA GLN A 187 9.20 -15.50 13.46
C GLN A 187 7.94 -15.01 12.72
N GLU A 188 7.70 -13.69 12.69
CA GLU A 188 6.58 -13.07 11.96
C GLU A 188 6.61 -13.41 10.46
N ASN A 189 7.80 -13.43 9.87
CA ASN A 189 7.98 -13.80 8.46
C ASN A 189 7.94 -15.32 8.20
N GLY A 190 7.66 -16.15 9.23
CA GLY A 190 7.61 -17.61 9.14
C GLY A 190 8.90 -18.25 8.61
N THR A 191 10.02 -17.54 8.67
CA THR A 191 11.20 -17.86 7.85
C THR A 191 12.09 -18.89 8.53
N THR A 192 12.10 -18.94 9.87
CA THR A 192 13.02 -19.82 10.61
C THR A 192 12.54 -20.10 12.03
N THR A 193 12.89 -21.26 12.58
CA THR A 193 12.91 -21.52 14.03
C THR A 193 14.16 -20.93 14.71
N ARG A 194 14.91 -20.05 14.04
CA ARG A 194 16.17 -19.51 14.55
C ARG A 194 15.92 -18.42 15.56
N GLU A 195 16.60 -18.54 16.69
CA GLU A 195 16.70 -17.53 17.72
C GLU A 195 18.03 -16.78 17.53
N VAL A 196 17.95 -15.44 17.52
CA VAL A 196 19.14 -14.61 17.49
C VAL A 196 19.62 -14.41 18.91
N LEU A 197 20.87 -14.78 19.19
CA LEU A 197 21.50 -14.65 20.51
C LEU A 197 22.17 -13.29 20.66
N GLN A 198 22.82 -12.79 19.61
CA GLN A 198 23.57 -11.53 19.65
C GLN A 198 23.71 -10.91 18.27
N VAL A 199 23.60 -9.57 18.21
CA VAL A 199 23.98 -8.76 17.04
C VAL A 199 25.47 -8.39 17.17
N LYS A 200 26.28 -8.71 16.15
CA LYS A 200 27.72 -8.46 16.13
C LYS A 200 28.09 -7.14 15.48
N SER A 201 27.44 -6.80 14.36
CA SER A 201 27.70 -5.58 13.62
C SER A 201 26.54 -5.25 12.69
N ILE A 202 26.34 -3.96 12.43
CA ILE A 202 25.34 -3.45 11.49
C ILE A 202 26.03 -2.73 10.35
N VAL A 203 25.69 -3.10 9.11
CA VAL A 203 26.15 -2.43 7.89
C VAL A 203 24.97 -1.81 7.17
N GLN A 204 24.93 -0.49 7.12
CA GLN A 204 23.91 0.25 6.40
C GLN A 204 24.33 0.54 4.94
N THR A 205 23.37 0.41 4.03
CA THR A 205 23.55 0.83 2.62
C THR A 205 23.68 2.35 2.52
N ARG A 206 24.69 2.85 1.79
CA ARG A 206 24.93 4.31 1.63
C ARG A 206 23.80 5.04 0.90
N THR A 207 23.18 4.38 -0.08
CA THR A 207 22.05 4.94 -0.82
C THR A 207 20.85 5.09 0.10
N ARG A 208 20.27 6.30 0.16
CA ARG A 208 19.07 6.58 0.93
C ARG A 208 17.86 5.95 0.24
N HIS A 209 17.13 5.14 0.99
CA HIS A 209 15.94 4.48 0.52
C HIS A 209 14.71 5.02 1.25
N VAL A 210 13.56 4.81 0.64
CA VAL A 210 12.24 5.09 1.20
C VAL A 210 11.32 3.93 0.88
N LEU A 211 10.32 3.70 1.73
CA LEU A 211 9.20 2.81 1.44
C LEU A 211 8.04 3.68 0.90
N PRO A 212 7.55 3.43 -0.32
CA PRO A 212 6.33 4.05 -0.80
C PRO A 212 5.14 3.64 0.08
N VAL A 213 4.37 4.62 0.54
CA VAL A 213 3.20 4.46 1.41
C VAL A 213 2.09 5.39 0.96
N LYS A 214 0.87 5.19 1.45
CA LYS A 214 -0.26 6.09 1.17
C LYS A 214 -0.57 6.91 2.42
N LEU A 215 -0.75 8.21 2.24
CA LEU A 215 -1.18 9.12 3.29
C LEU A 215 -2.64 9.51 3.04
N LEU A 216 -3.52 9.14 3.96
CA LEU A 216 -4.93 9.50 3.95
C LEU A 216 -5.11 10.85 4.63
N VAL A 217 -5.77 11.80 3.98
CA VAL A 217 -6.01 13.15 4.50
C VAL A 217 -7.48 13.27 4.87
N TYR A 218 -7.74 13.40 6.17
CA TYR A 218 -9.07 13.58 6.73
C TYR A 218 -9.27 15.02 7.17
N ALA A 219 -10.46 15.57 6.95
CA ALA A 219 -10.81 16.88 7.49
C ALA A 219 -12.24 16.89 8.04
N ASP A 220 -12.46 17.65 9.10
CA ASP A 220 -13.81 17.89 9.63
C ASP A 220 -14.64 18.75 8.67
N ALA A 221 -15.92 18.95 8.97
CA ALA A 221 -16.82 19.72 8.10
C ALA A 221 -16.40 21.19 7.94
N GLU A 222 -15.80 21.80 8.98
CA GLU A 222 -15.31 23.18 8.94
C GLU A 222 -13.93 23.31 8.29
N ARG A 223 -13.28 22.17 7.96
CA ARG A 223 -11.89 22.08 7.46
C ARG A 223 -10.89 22.74 8.43
N ALA A 224 -11.23 22.80 9.71
CA ALA A 224 -10.45 23.40 10.78
C ALA A 224 -9.45 22.42 11.38
N ASP A 225 -9.81 21.13 11.44
CA ASP A 225 -8.94 20.07 11.91
C ASP A 225 -8.61 19.10 10.78
N ILE A 226 -7.32 18.77 10.67
CA ILE A 226 -6.81 17.90 9.61
C ILE A 226 -6.05 16.76 10.26
N GLU A 227 -6.59 15.57 10.07
CA GLU A 227 -6.04 14.34 10.58
C GLU A 227 -5.41 13.52 9.46
N LEU A 228 -4.33 12.80 9.78
CA LEU A 228 -3.58 12.02 8.80
C LEU A 228 -3.58 10.54 9.15
N GLY A 229 -3.90 9.70 8.18
CA GLY A 229 -3.73 8.25 8.25
C GLY A 229 -2.53 7.78 7.45
N VAL A 230 -1.74 6.85 7.99
CA VAL A 230 -0.59 6.27 7.27
C VAL A 230 -0.90 4.83 6.93
N VAL A 231 -0.98 4.53 5.64
CA VAL A 231 -1.27 3.19 5.12
C VAL A 231 0.01 2.56 4.58
N ILE A 232 0.36 1.39 5.12
CA ILE A 232 1.52 0.58 4.74
C ILE A 232 1.01 -0.80 4.34
N ASP A 233 1.37 -1.27 3.14
CA ASP A 233 0.93 -2.57 2.61
C ASP A 233 -0.60 -2.78 2.67
N GLY A 234 -1.38 -1.70 2.51
CA GLY A 234 -2.85 -1.71 2.49
C GLY A 234 -3.53 -1.62 3.86
N GLU A 235 -2.78 -1.55 4.95
CA GLU A 235 -3.28 -1.44 6.32
C GLU A 235 -2.93 -0.10 6.95
N LEU A 236 -3.83 0.44 7.77
CA LEU A 236 -3.54 1.62 8.60
C LEU A 236 -2.54 1.26 9.69
N SER A 237 -1.60 2.17 9.95
CA SER A 237 -0.60 2.01 10.99
C SER A 237 -0.69 3.11 12.04
N ASP A 238 -1.43 2.83 13.12
CA ASP A 238 -1.58 3.71 14.29
C ASP A 238 -0.23 4.23 14.84
N ARG A 239 0.81 3.38 14.84
CA ARG A 239 2.16 3.76 15.32
C ARG A 239 2.74 4.94 14.53
N HIS A 240 2.59 4.92 13.21
CA HIS A 240 3.09 5.98 12.34
C HIS A 240 2.25 7.24 12.46
N GLU A 241 0.93 7.09 12.66
CA GLU A 241 0.04 8.24 12.89
C GLU A 241 0.42 9.00 14.16
N ILE A 242 0.65 8.27 15.26
CA ILE A 242 1.07 8.85 16.54
C ILE A 242 2.39 9.62 16.39
N GLU A 243 3.39 9.01 15.76
CA GLU A 243 4.67 9.69 15.50
C GLU A 243 4.47 10.92 14.59
N LEU A 244 3.62 10.82 13.56
CA LEU A 244 3.37 11.92 12.64
C LEU A 244 2.73 13.12 13.33
N ILE A 245 1.82 12.88 14.28
CA ILE A 245 1.26 13.92 15.15
C ILE A 245 2.39 14.61 15.93
N GLY A 246 3.35 13.85 16.45
CA GLY A 246 4.55 14.38 17.11
C GLY A 246 5.40 15.30 16.22
N PHE A 247 5.42 15.07 14.90
CA PHE A 247 6.08 15.92 13.91
C PHE A 247 5.22 17.09 13.39
N GLY A 248 4.08 17.36 14.02
CA GLY A 248 3.18 18.46 13.64
C GLY A 248 2.11 18.10 12.61
N GLY A 249 1.90 16.80 12.34
CA GLY A 249 0.81 16.28 11.52
C GLY A 249 0.73 16.91 10.13
N ALA A 250 -0.48 17.28 9.70
CA ALA A 250 -0.73 17.93 8.41
C ALA A 250 0.08 19.22 8.22
N LYS A 251 0.18 20.06 9.27
CA LYS A 251 0.95 21.31 9.23
C LYS A 251 2.43 21.06 9.03
N GLY A 252 2.99 20.03 9.69
CA GLY A 252 4.39 19.62 9.52
C GLY A 252 4.72 19.16 8.10
N LEU A 253 3.72 18.60 7.39
CA LEU A 253 3.85 18.20 5.99
C LEU A 253 3.42 19.29 4.98
N GLY A 254 2.98 20.46 5.45
CA GLY A 254 2.47 21.54 4.62
C GLY A 254 1.20 21.15 3.84
N ILE A 255 0.39 20.25 4.40
CA ILE A 255 -0.88 19.80 3.82
C ILE A 255 -1.97 20.78 4.24
N ASN A 256 -2.70 21.30 3.25
CA ASN A 256 -3.82 22.20 3.47
C ASN A 256 -5.09 21.57 2.91
N VAL A 257 -6.22 21.83 3.57
CA VAL A 257 -7.53 21.42 3.07
C VAL A 257 -8.38 22.67 2.90
N GLU A 258 -8.94 22.84 1.70
CA GLU A 258 -9.82 23.95 1.39
C GLU A 258 -11.28 23.50 1.31
N PRO A 259 -12.25 24.44 1.39
CA PRO A 259 -13.66 24.14 1.20
C PRO A 259 -13.93 23.46 -0.13
N GLU A 260 -14.99 22.64 -0.14
CA GLU A 260 -15.49 22.01 -1.36
C GLU A 260 -15.92 23.08 -2.37
N PRO A 261 -15.37 23.08 -3.59
CA PRO A 261 -15.81 23.98 -4.65
C PRO A 261 -17.22 23.61 -5.12
N GLU A 262 -17.98 24.61 -5.57
CA GLU A 262 -19.27 24.35 -6.19
C GLU A 262 -19.10 23.53 -7.48
N ARG A 263 -19.85 22.44 -7.57
CA ARG A 263 -19.92 21.65 -8.80
C ARG A 263 -20.62 22.44 -9.91
N PRO A 264 -20.28 22.20 -11.19
CA PRO A 264 -21.07 22.68 -12.30
C PRO A 264 -22.51 22.11 -12.26
N LEU A 265 -23.51 22.97 -12.37
CA LEU A 265 -24.91 22.58 -12.49
C LEU A 265 -25.23 22.07 -13.90
N LEU A 266 -26.11 21.07 -13.99
CA LEU A 266 -26.62 20.58 -15.27
C LEU A 266 -27.86 21.36 -15.73
N GLU A 267 -28.28 21.08 -16.96
CA GLU A 267 -29.61 21.47 -17.44
C GLU A 267 -30.69 20.82 -16.53
N PRO A 268 -31.83 21.50 -16.27
CA PRO A 268 -32.82 21.06 -15.28
C PRO A 268 -33.24 19.59 -15.40
N ASP A 269 -33.54 19.12 -16.62
CA ASP A 269 -33.97 17.75 -16.86
C ASP A 269 -32.89 16.71 -16.52
N LEU A 270 -31.62 17.05 -16.76
CA LEU A 270 -30.48 16.20 -16.42
C LEU A 270 -30.18 16.23 -14.92
N GLU A 271 -30.40 17.38 -14.28
CA GLU A 271 -30.22 17.55 -12.84
C GLU A 271 -31.28 16.77 -12.06
N GLU A 272 -32.53 16.74 -12.53
CA GLU A 272 -33.60 15.94 -11.93
C GLU A 272 -33.34 14.43 -12.07
N ALA A 273 -32.76 13.99 -13.20
CA ALA A 273 -32.41 12.60 -13.44
C ALA A 273 -31.12 12.13 -12.74
N ARG A 274 -30.38 13.04 -12.09
CA ARG A 274 -29.05 12.77 -11.54
C ARG A 274 -29.12 11.97 -10.25
N ILE A 275 -28.49 10.79 -10.26
CA ILE A 275 -28.29 9.99 -9.05
C ILE A 275 -27.31 10.71 -8.11
N PRO A 276 -27.69 10.96 -6.84
CA PRO A 276 -26.87 11.73 -5.90
C PRO A 276 -25.64 10.94 -5.41
N LEU A 277 -24.61 11.66 -4.96
CA LEU A 277 -23.32 11.08 -4.57
C LEU A 277 -23.44 10.04 -3.46
N GLN A 278 -24.32 10.25 -2.47
CA GLN A 278 -24.52 9.31 -1.37
C GLN A 278 -24.95 7.92 -1.87
N GLU A 279 -25.89 7.86 -2.81
CA GLU A 279 -26.37 6.59 -3.38
C GLU A 279 -25.29 5.91 -4.24
N VAL A 280 -24.53 6.70 -5.01
CA VAL A 280 -23.40 6.19 -5.81
C VAL A 280 -22.31 5.61 -4.91
N THR A 281 -21.93 6.33 -3.86
CA THR A 281 -20.90 5.89 -2.90
C THR A 281 -21.30 4.59 -2.22
N GLN A 282 -22.57 4.44 -1.82
CA GLN A 282 -23.07 3.21 -1.24
C GLN A 282 -22.97 2.03 -2.24
N LYS A 283 -23.44 2.21 -3.48
CA LYS A 283 -23.34 1.17 -4.52
C LYS A 283 -21.90 0.80 -4.84
N ARG A 284 -20.99 1.79 -4.88
CA ARG A 284 -19.56 1.55 -5.10
C ARG A 284 -18.92 0.78 -3.94
N ALA A 285 -19.29 1.08 -2.69
CA ALA A 285 -18.81 0.35 -1.53
C ALA A 285 -19.25 -1.14 -1.57
N GLU A 286 -20.50 -1.40 -1.94
CA GLU A 286 -21.01 -2.77 -2.14
C GLU A 286 -20.23 -3.52 -3.23
N GLN A 287 -19.96 -2.87 -4.37
CA GLN A 287 -19.18 -3.46 -5.46
C GLN A 287 -17.73 -3.75 -5.06
N ALA A 288 -17.08 -2.83 -4.34
CA ALA A 288 -15.72 -3.03 -3.84
C ALA A 288 -15.65 -4.17 -2.80
N ALA A 289 -16.64 -4.28 -1.91
CA ALA A 289 -16.72 -5.40 -0.97
C ALA A 289 -16.82 -6.76 -1.68
N VAL A 290 -17.59 -6.83 -2.77
CA VAL A 290 -17.64 -8.04 -3.61
C VAL A 290 -16.27 -8.33 -4.24
N GLN A 291 -15.57 -7.31 -4.74
CA GLN A 291 -14.25 -7.49 -5.36
C GLN A 291 -13.20 -7.96 -4.35
N LEU A 292 -13.19 -7.40 -3.13
CA LEU A 292 -12.27 -7.77 -2.06
C LEU A 292 -12.50 -9.20 -1.55
N ASN A 293 -13.75 -9.67 -1.58
CA ASN A 293 -14.12 -11.02 -1.14
C ASN A 293 -14.07 -12.08 -2.26
N SER A 294 -13.79 -11.67 -3.51
CA SER A 294 -13.73 -12.59 -4.66
C SER A 294 -12.31 -13.14 -4.83
N PRO A 295 -12.11 -14.46 -5.05
CA PRO A 295 -10.81 -14.97 -5.48
C PRO A 295 -10.38 -14.30 -6.78
N ALA A 296 -9.06 -14.05 -6.91
CA ALA A 296 -8.47 -13.26 -7.99
C ALA A 296 -9.14 -13.53 -9.36
N PRO A 297 -9.55 -12.47 -10.09
CA PRO A 297 -10.23 -12.67 -11.35
C PRO A 297 -9.30 -13.36 -12.34
N LEU A 298 -9.69 -14.55 -12.81
CA LEU A 298 -9.19 -15.11 -14.06
C LEU A 298 -9.36 -14.05 -15.15
N PRO A 299 -8.42 -13.94 -16.12
CA PRO A 299 -8.56 -13.00 -17.21
C PRO A 299 -9.82 -13.34 -18.00
N ALA A 300 -10.90 -12.61 -17.72
CA ALA A 300 -12.15 -12.76 -18.44
C ALA A 300 -11.93 -12.25 -19.87
N GLU A 301 -12.36 -13.06 -20.84
CA GLU A 301 -12.50 -12.61 -22.23
C GLU A 301 -13.30 -11.30 -22.28
N PRO A 302 -13.00 -10.39 -23.23
CA PRO A 302 -13.73 -9.14 -23.35
C PRO A 302 -15.20 -9.44 -23.62
N LYS A 303 -16.03 -9.38 -22.58
CA LYS A 303 -17.49 -9.38 -22.74
C LYS A 303 -17.82 -8.26 -23.70
N ALA A 304 -18.58 -8.61 -24.75
CA ALA A 304 -19.23 -7.64 -25.62
C ALA A 304 -19.94 -6.60 -24.74
N LEU A 305 -19.84 -5.32 -25.10
CA LEU A 305 -20.57 -4.24 -24.42
C LEU A 305 -22.05 -4.63 -24.42
N GLU A 306 -22.55 -5.08 -23.28
CA GLU A 306 -23.94 -4.79 -22.91
C GLU A 306 -24.07 -3.27 -23.05
N SER A 307 -25.08 -2.83 -23.80
CA SER A 307 -25.42 -1.41 -23.93
C SER A 307 -25.39 -0.81 -22.53
N GLN A 308 -24.39 0.02 -22.24
CA GLN A 308 -24.34 0.72 -20.95
C GLN A 308 -25.66 1.47 -20.86
N ALA A 309 -26.46 1.11 -19.85
CA ALA A 309 -27.71 1.81 -19.60
C ALA A 309 -27.41 3.31 -19.50
N GLU A 310 -28.31 4.14 -20.02
CA GLU A 310 -28.18 5.57 -19.86
C GLU A 310 -28.03 5.88 -18.36
N GLU A 311 -26.93 6.53 -18.00
CA GLU A 311 -26.55 6.76 -16.61
C GLU A 311 -26.22 8.23 -16.43
N ILE A 312 -26.90 8.88 -15.48
CA ILE A 312 -26.61 10.24 -15.04
C ILE A 312 -26.38 10.17 -13.54
N ARG A 313 -25.14 10.33 -13.10
CA ARG A 313 -24.80 10.16 -11.68
C ARG A 313 -23.66 11.03 -11.21
N ALA A 314 -23.67 11.33 -9.92
CA ALA A 314 -22.55 11.94 -9.25
C ALA A 314 -21.28 11.07 -9.33
N ILE A 315 -20.13 11.74 -9.27
CA ILE A 315 -18.81 11.13 -9.11
C ILE A 315 -18.06 11.86 -8.01
N GLY A 316 -17.34 11.13 -7.17
CA GLY A 316 -16.50 11.69 -6.10
C GLY A 316 -15.01 11.64 -6.44
N VAL A 317 -14.20 12.37 -5.67
CA VAL A 317 -12.73 12.58 -5.84
C VAL A 317 -11.96 11.37 -6.37
N PHE A 318 -12.16 10.19 -5.78
CA PHE A 318 -11.35 9.00 -6.06
C PHE A 318 -11.74 8.29 -7.37
N GLU A 319 -12.92 8.59 -7.90
CA GLU A 319 -13.39 8.02 -9.16
C GLU A 319 -12.86 8.79 -10.39
N HIS A 320 -12.56 10.08 -10.28
CA HIS A 320 -12.05 10.85 -11.41
C HIS A 320 -10.78 10.24 -12.02
N PRO A 321 -9.73 9.86 -11.25
CA PRO A 321 -8.56 9.23 -11.84
C PRO A 321 -8.88 7.92 -12.59
N GLU A 322 -9.88 7.15 -12.15
CA GLU A 322 -10.31 5.93 -12.83
C GLU A 322 -10.95 6.23 -14.18
N LEU A 323 -11.82 7.24 -14.24
CA LEU A 323 -12.47 7.65 -15.50
C LEU A 323 -11.46 8.22 -16.48
N LEU A 324 -10.46 8.97 -16.00
CA LEU A 324 -9.36 9.42 -16.85
C LEU A 324 -8.57 8.23 -17.40
N ASP A 325 -8.28 7.21 -16.56
CA ASP A 325 -7.58 6.02 -17.03
C ASP A 325 -8.42 5.19 -18.00
N GLU A 326 -9.73 5.06 -17.76
CA GLU A 326 -10.69 4.43 -18.66
C GLU A 326 -10.66 5.12 -20.03
N ALA A 327 -10.70 6.44 -20.09
CA ALA A 327 -10.60 7.19 -21.34
C ALA A 327 -9.28 6.87 -22.08
N LEU A 328 -8.15 6.86 -21.37
CA LEU A 328 -6.82 6.62 -21.95
C LEU A 328 -6.58 5.17 -22.39
N THR A 329 -7.33 4.21 -21.85
CA THR A 329 -7.10 2.77 -22.09
C THR A 329 -8.18 2.11 -22.93
N SER A 330 -9.42 2.62 -22.89
CA SER A 330 -10.58 1.95 -23.47
C SER A 330 -11.24 2.72 -24.62
N ALA A 331 -11.06 4.05 -24.71
CA ALA A 331 -11.70 4.88 -25.74
C ALA A 331 -11.40 4.37 -27.16
N ARG A 332 -12.41 4.50 -28.03
CA ARG A 332 -12.44 3.91 -29.38
C ARG A 332 -12.66 4.93 -30.49
N LYS A 333 -13.29 6.07 -30.21
CA LYS A 333 -13.61 7.09 -31.22
C LYS A 333 -12.96 8.42 -30.89
N ARG A 334 -13.16 8.94 -29.68
CA ARG A 334 -12.69 10.28 -29.31
C ARG A 334 -12.39 10.43 -27.82
N ILE A 335 -11.52 11.38 -27.51
CA ILE A 335 -11.23 11.87 -26.16
C ILE A 335 -11.17 13.40 -26.23
N LEU A 336 -11.84 14.09 -25.32
CA LEU A 336 -11.70 15.52 -25.08
C LEU A 336 -11.36 15.74 -23.60
N ILE A 337 -10.31 16.50 -23.33
CA ILE A 337 -9.91 16.90 -21.99
C ILE A 337 -9.79 18.42 -21.95
N ILE A 338 -10.57 19.06 -21.08
CA ILE A 338 -10.42 20.48 -20.76
C ILE A 338 -10.00 20.57 -19.29
N SER A 339 -8.86 21.20 -19.04
CA SER A 339 -8.31 21.38 -17.68
C SER A 339 -7.64 22.75 -17.61
N PRO A 340 -7.85 23.54 -16.53
CA PRO A 340 -7.25 24.87 -16.42
C PRO A 340 -5.72 24.81 -16.46
N TRP A 341 -5.12 23.83 -15.80
CA TRP A 341 -3.67 23.62 -15.72
C TRP A 341 -3.27 22.20 -16.13
N ILE A 342 -1.98 22.04 -16.45
CA ILE A 342 -1.36 20.76 -16.82
C ILE A 342 -0.05 20.59 -16.05
N THR A 343 0.13 19.46 -15.36
CA THR A 343 1.33 19.17 -14.55
C THR A 343 2.07 17.93 -15.04
N GLY A 344 3.38 17.86 -14.79
CA GLY A 344 4.20 16.68 -15.05
C GLY A 344 3.88 15.49 -14.14
N ALA A 345 3.21 15.72 -13.01
CA ALA A 345 2.73 14.67 -12.10
C ALA A 345 1.62 13.81 -12.73
N ILE A 346 0.82 14.39 -13.65
CA ILE A 346 -0.22 13.66 -14.39
C ILE A 346 0.27 13.27 -15.79
N VAL A 347 0.87 14.21 -16.53
CA VAL A 347 1.35 13.98 -17.91
C VAL A 347 2.73 13.30 -17.90
N THR A 348 2.75 12.12 -17.31
CA THR A 348 3.92 11.26 -17.19
C THR A 348 4.23 10.54 -18.51
N THR A 349 5.35 9.82 -18.57
CA THR A 349 5.67 8.96 -19.72
C THR A 349 4.62 7.86 -19.91
N ALA A 350 4.07 7.31 -18.82
CA ALA A 350 3.02 6.31 -18.87
C ALA A 350 1.71 6.88 -19.44
N PHE A 351 1.33 8.10 -19.02
CA PHE A 351 0.18 8.82 -19.58
C PHE A 351 0.31 8.99 -21.09
N VAL A 352 1.43 9.55 -21.55
CA VAL A 352 1.70 9.79 -22.98
C VAL A 352 1.69 8.47 -23.76
N GLY A 353 2.25 7.40 -23.20
CA GLY A 353 2.23 6.07 -23.81
C GLY A 353 0.82 5.46 -23.92
N LYS A 354 -0.06 5.67 -22.93
CA LYS A 354 -1.48 5.25 -23.01
C LYS A 354 -2.20 6.03 -24.11
N LEU A 355 -2.03 7.35 -24.14
CA LEU A 355 -2.63 8.23 -25.15
C LEU A 355 -2.17 7.89 -26.58
N GLU A 356 -0.86 7.67 -26.77
CA GLU A 356 -0.30 7.28 -28.08
C GLU A 356 -0.90 5.96 -28.60
N ARG A 357 -1.12 4.97 -27.73
CA ARG A 357 -1.80 3.73 -28.11
C ARG A 357 -3.24 3.96 -28.58
N ARG A 358 -3.95 4.99 -28.07
CA ARG A 358 -5.28 5.37 -28.57
C ARG A 358 -5.20 6.00 -29.95
N LEU A 359 -4.27 6.94 -30.15
CA LEU A 359 -4.03 7.61 -31.43
C LEU A 359 -3.68 6.61 -32.55
N GLN A 360 -2.85 5.62 -32.24
CA GLN A 360 -2.50 4.51 -33.15
C GLN A 360 -3.73 3.70 -33.58
N ARG A 361 -4.73 3.56 -32.71
CA ARG A 361 -6.01 2.90 -33.01
C ARG A 361 -7.03 3.80 -33.73
N GLY A 362 -6.65 5.04 -34.06
CA GLY A 362 -7.51 5.96 -34.80
C GLY A 362 -8.42 6.84 -33.94
N VAL A 363 -8.25 6.82 -32.62
CA VAL A 363 -8.99 7.72 -31.70
C VAL A 363 -8.58 9.16 -31.95
N LYS A 364 -9.55 10.08 -32.05
CA LYS A 364 -9.30 11.53 -32.06
C LYS A 364 -9.15 12.07 -30.64
N VAL A 365 -8.24 12.99 -30.42
CA VAL A 365 -7.94 13.53 -29.09
C VAL A 365 -7.84 15.04 -29.17
N ASP A 366 -8.62 15.72 -28.33
CA ASP A 366 -8.60 17.16 -28.17
C ASP A 366 -8.24 17.49 -26.71
N ILE A 367 -7.20 18.28 -26.50
CA ILE A 367 -6.78 18.73 -25.18
C ILE A 367 -6.77 20.25 -25.18
N ALA A 368 -7.53 20.86 -24.28
CA ALA A 368 -7.55 22.30 -24.09
C ALA A 368 -7.14 22.68 -22.66
N TYR A 369 -6.31 23.72 -22.55
CA TYR A 369 -5.82 24.21 -21.27
C TYR A 369 -5.63 25.72 -21.25
N GLY A 370 -5.44 26.31 -20.07
CA GLY A 370 -5.15 27.73 -19.92
C GLY A 370 -6.14 28.45 -19.03
N TYR A 371 -5.64 28.95 -17.91
CA TYR A 371 -6.35 29.77 -16.95
C TYR A 371 -5.45 30.92 -16.50
N ASP A 372 -5.80 32.14 -16.91
CA ASP A 372 -5.07 33.38 -16.62
C ASP A 372 -3.58 33.36 -17.06
N ASP A 373 -2.84 34.46 -16.86
CA ASP A 373 -1.39 34.54 -17.06
C ASP A 373 -0.59 33.93 -15.88
N SER A 374 -1.24 33.12 -15.03
CA SER A 374 -0.61 32.39 -13.92
C SER A 374 0.22 31.20 -14.41
N GLU A 375 1.36 31.49 -15.06
CA GLU A 375 2.25 30.50 -15.68
C GLU A 375 2.81 29.46 -14.69
N ASN A 376 2.79 29.75 -13.38
CA ASN A 376 3.44 28.95 -12.35
C ASN A 376 2.77 27.59 -12.06
N ARG A 377 1.50 27.39 -12.43
CA ARG A 377 0.78 26.12 -12.16
C ARG A 377 0.82 25.11 -13.32
N THR A 378 1.31 25.52 -14.49
CA THR A 378 1.44 24.64 -15.65
C THR A 378 2.90 24.27 -15.87
N ASP A 379 3.20 22.96 -15.94
CA ASP A 379 4.56 22.47 -16.20
C ASP A 379 4.89 22.57 -17.71
N PRO A 380 5.88 23.40 -18.10
CA PRO A 380 6.29 23.53 -19.50
C PRO A 380 6.76 22.21 -20.12
N THR A 381 7.29 21.29 -19.31
CA THR A 381 7.76 19.97 -19.76
C THR A 381 6.59 19.08 -20.13
N ALA A 382 5.51 19.09 -19.35
CA ALA A 382 4.27 18.38 -19.67
C ALA A 382 3.67 18.89 -20.99
N ILE A 383 3.63 20.21 -21.18
CA ILE A 383 3.16 20.83 -22.43
C ILE A 383 4.03 20.41 -23.63
N ARG A 384 5.36 20.47 -23.49
CA ARG A 384 6.28 20.01 -24.56
C ARG A 384 6.04 18.56 -24.93
N ARG A 385 5.79 17.67 -23.97
CA ARG A 385 5.49 16.25 -24.22
C ARG A 385 4.22 16.09 -25.07
N LEU A 386 3.14 16.79 -24.71
CA LEU A 386 1.88 16.75 -25.47
C LEU A 386 2.04 17.33 -26.87
N ASN A 387 2.71 18.48 -27.02
CA ASN A 387 2.96 19.10 -28.31
C ASN A 387 3.83 18.25 -29.23
N ASN A 388 4.85 17.58 -28.68
CA ASN A 388 5.68 16.64 -29.44
C ASN A 388 4.87 15.43 -29.91
N LEU A 389 3.93 14.93 -29.10
CA LEU A 389 2.99 13.89 -29.54
C LEU A 389 2.03 14.43 -30.62
N ALA A 390 1.50 15.64 -30.44
CA ALA A 390 0.60 16.27 -31.41
C ALA A 390 1.26 16.46 -32.78
N ALA A 391 2.53 16.87 -32.81
CA ALA A 391 3.31 16.98 -34.04
C ALA A 391 3.45 15.64 -34.80
N ARG A 392 3.50 14.50 -34.09
CA ARG A 392 3.56 13.16 -34.69
C ARG A 392 2.19 12.67 -35.17
N TYR A 393 1.10 13.19 -34.61
CA TYR A 393 -0.28 12.78 -34.91
C TYR A 393 -1.18 13.99 -35.23
N ALA A 394 -0.72 14.87 -36.12
CA ALA A 394 -1.33 16.19 -36.35
C ALA A 394 -2.81 16.18 -36.78
N GLU A 395 -3.27 15.10 -37.42
CA GLU A 395 -4.67 14.91 -37.84
C GLU A 395 -5.58 14.34 -36.74
N LYS A 396 -5.01 13.87 -35.63
CA LYS A 396 -5.72 13.12 -34.59
C LYS A 396 -5.54 13.69 -33.18
N LEU A 397 -4.47 14.45 -32.92
CA LEU A 397 -4.24 15.07 -31.62
C LEU A 397 -4.14 16.58 -31.79
N HIS A 398 -5.08 17.28 -31.16
CA HIS A 398 -5.10 18.74 -31.09
C HIS A 398 -4.86 19.19 -29.65
N VAL A 399 -3.88 20.08 -29.47
CA VAL A 399 -3.58 20.70 -28.18
C VAL A 399 -3.75 22.21 -28.32
N ALA A 400 -4.63 22.81 -27.53
CA ALA A 400 -4.99 24.22 -27.62
C ALA A 400 -4.81 24.93 -26.27
N ARG A 401 -4.13 26.08 -26.29
CA ARG A 401 -4.11 27.02 -25.17
C ARG A 401 -5.29 27.99 -25.33
N LEU A 402 -6.10 28.13 -24.31
CA LEU A 402 -7.26 29.02 -24.24
C LEU A 402 -6.87 30.33 -23.52
N LYS A 403 -7.56 31.42 -23.83
CA LYS A 403 -7.37 32.74 -23.18
C LYS A 403 -7.74 32.73 -21.70
N SER A 404 -8.89 32.15 -21.37
CA SER A 404 -9.33 31.89 -20.00
C SER A 404 -10.30 30.72 -20.03
N ASN A 405 -10.01 29.68 -19.25
CA ASN A 405 -10.90 28.55 -19.05
C ASN A 405 -10.85 28.10 -17.59
N HIS A 406 -12.03 27.84 -17.02
CA HIS A 406 -12.18 27.14 -15.74
C HIS A 406 -12.85 25.79 -15.87
N ALA A 407 -13.23 25.43 -17.11
CA ALA A 407 -13.98 24.22 -17.38
C ALA A 407 -13.10 23.00 -17.14
N LYS A 408 -13.68 21.98 -16.51
CA LYS A 408 -12.98 20.73 -16.18
C LYS A 408 -13.80 19.60 -16.75
N ILE A 409 -13.52 19.31 -18.01
CA ILE A 409 -14.32 18.39 -18.80
C ILE A 409 -13.47 17.20 -19.17
N LEU A 410 -14.02 16.01 -18.96
CA LEU A 410 -13.56 14.79 -19.60
C LEU A 410 -14.69 14.25 -20.44
N LEU A 411 -14.44 13.96 -21.71
CA LEU A 411 -15.40 13.32 -22.58
C LEU A 411 -14.68 12.25 -23.39
N PHE A 412 -15.20 11.03 -23.41
CA PHE A 412 -14.67 9.96 -24.23
C PHE A 412 -15.82 9.10 -24.74
N ASP A 413 -15.84 8.90 -26.05
CA ASP A 413 -16.91 8.18 -26.75
C ASP A 413 -18.33 8.70 -26.38
N ASP A 414 -19.06 7.96 -25.55
CA ASP A 414 -20.42 8.21 -25.05
C ASP A 414 -20.49 8.61 -23.57
N ALA A 415 -19.35 8.82 -22.93
CA ALA A 415 -19.22 9.33 -21.58
C ALA A 415 -18.83 10.81 -21.60
N TRP A 416 -19.56 11.63 -20.84
CA TRP A 416 -19.26 13.04 -20.60
C TRP A 416 -19.24 13.30 -19.10
N VAL A 417 -18.20 13.99 -18.64
CA VAL A 417 -18.00 14.35 -17.24
C VAL A 417 -17.78 15.85 -17.13
N THR A 418 -18.56 16.48 -16.25
CA THR A 418 -18.39 17.87 -15.82
C THR A 418 -18.19 17.92 -14.30
N THR A 419 -17.19 18.67 -13.83
CA THR A 419 -16.74 18.57 -12.43
C THR A 419 -15.99 19.82 -11.98
N SER A 420 -15.74 19.92 -10.68
CA SER A 420 -14.78 20.84 -10.06
C SER A 420 -13.35 20.28 -10.00
N PHE A 421 -13.14 18.98 -10.30
CA PHE A 421 -11.84 18.28 -10.27
C PHE A 421 -10.91 18.58 -11.47
N ASN A 422 -9.64 18.91 -11.22
CA ASN A 422 -8.68 19.27 -12.28
C ASN A 422 -8.03 18.04 -12.95
N TRP A 423 -8.53 17.64 -14.12
CA TRP A 423 -8.09 16.42 -14.84
C TRP A 423 -6.59 16.27 -15.09
N LEU A 424 -5.87 17.36 -15.40
CA LEU A 424 -4.44 17.30 -15.74
C LEU A 424 -3.53 17.90 -14.67
N SER A 425 -4.06 18.25 -13.50
CA SER A 425 -3.31 18.88 -12.40
C SER A 425 -3.81 18.51 -11.00
N PHE A 426 -4.51 17.39 -10.84
CA PHE A 426 -4.97 16.92 -9.53
C PHE A 426 -3.85 16.34 -8.65
N LYS A 427 -2.67 16.07 -9.23
CA LYS A 427 -1.43 15.79 -8.49
C LYS A 427 -0.38 16.83 -8.83
N GLY A 428 0.58 16.99 -7.93
CA GLY A 428 1.70 17.91 -8.11
C GLY A 428 1.35 19.37 -7.82
N ASP A 429 0.29 19.63 -7.05
CA ASP A 429 0.03 20.97 -6.51
C ASP A 429 1.17 21.37 -5.55
N PRO A 430 1.95 22.43 -5.85
CA PRO A 430 3.02 22.89 -4.98
C PRO A 430 2.51 23.30 -3.59
N ASP A 431 1.27 23.81 -3.53
CA ASP A 431 0.63 24.29 -2.31
C ASP A 431 0.02 23.14 -1.47
N ARG A 432 0.01 21.91 -2.04
CA ARG A 432 -0.52 20.68 -1.42
C ARG A 432 -1.92 20.90 -0.84
N THR A 433 -2.78 21.51 -1.66
CA THR A 433 -4.14 21.85 -1.29
C THR A 433 -5.07 20.73 -1.74
N TYR A 434 -5.78 20.13 -0.80
CA TYR A 434 -6.75 19.07 -1.04
C TYR A 434 -8.17 19.61 -0.84
N ARG A 435 -9.10 19.10 -1.64
CA ARG A 435 -10.52 19.49 -1.61
C ARG A 435 -11.37 18.27 -1.88
N VAL A 436 -12.55 18.23 -1.29
CA VAL A 436 -13.58 17.30 -1.73
C VAL A 436 -14.09 17.84 -3.05
N GLU A 437 -13.94 17.06 -4.12
CA GLU A 437 -14.30 17.43 -5.49
C GLU A 437 -15.45 16.53 -5.94
N GLU A 438 -16.50 17.14 -6.49
CA GLU A 438 -17.67 16.44 -7.01
C GLU A 438 -17.80 16.70 -8.52
N GLY A 439 -18.35 15.71 -9.22
CA GLY A 439 -18.73 15.87 -10.62
C GLY A 439 -20.03 15.16 -10.94
N THR A 440 -20.35 15.17 -12.22
CA THR A 440 -21.42 14.37 -12.80
C THR A 440 -20.91 13.65 -14.03
N LEU A 441 -21.10 12.34 -14.06
CA LEU A 441 -20.93 11.48 -15.22
C LEU A 441 -22.29 11.31 -15.92
N ILE A 442 -22.29 11.51 -17.22
CA ILE A 442 -23.40 11.23 -18.13
C ILE A 442 -22.90 10.23 -19.17
N ARG A 443 -23.45 9.02 -19.16
CA ARG A 443 -23.27 8.04 -20.24
C ARG A 443 -24.51 8.06 -21.13
N ASN A 444 -24.44 8.86 -22.18
CA ASN A 444 -25.49 8.97 -23.20
C ASN A 444 -24.86 9.48 -24.49
N ARG A 445 -24.93 8.66 -25.54
CA ARG A 445 -24.28 8.95 -26.82
C ARG A 445 -24.75 10.28 -27.44
N GLU A 446 -26.05 10.53 -27.45
CA GLU A 446 -26.62 11.73 -28.08
C GLU A 446 -26.17 12.99 -27.34
N LYS A 447 -26.25 12.99 -26.01
CA LYS A 447 -25.79 14.11 -25.18
C LYS A 447 -24.28 14.32 -25.34
N SER A 448 -23.47 13.27 -25.28
CA SER A 448 -22.03 13.39 -25.47
C SER A 448 -21.67 13.92 -26.87
N ASP A 449 -22.40 13.55 -27.92
CA ASP A 449 -22.19 14.10 -29.27
C ASP A 449 -22.44 15.61 -29.32
N VAL A 450 -23.55 16.08 -28.71
CA VAL A 450 -23.90 17.51 -28.63
C VAL A 450 -22.86 18.30 -27.86
N TYR A 451 -22.49 17.85 -26.66
CA TYR A 451 -21.51 18.58 -25.83
C TYR A 451 -20.11 18.55 -26.42
N TYR A 452 -19.69 17.46 -27.08
CA TYR A 452 -18.40 17.41 -27.77
C TYR A 452 -18.31 18.48 -28.86
N ALA A 453 -19.33 18.60 -29.72
CA ALA A 453 -19.37 19.63 -30.76
C ALA A 453 -19.31 21.05 -30.16
N ARG A 454 -20.12 21.30 -29.12
CA ARG A 454 -20.16 22.59 -28.40
C ARG A 454 -18.80 22.97 -27.82
N TYR A 455 -18.08 22.02 -27.22
CA TYR A 455 -16.76 22.30 -26.66
C TYR A 455 -15.69 22.52 -27.73
N LEU A 456 -15.77 21.86 -28.89
CA LEU A 456 -14.86 22.14 -30.00
C LEU A 456 -15.04 23.56 -30.55
N GLU A 457 -16.28 24.03 -30.67
CA GLU A 457 -16.57 25.43 -31.04
C GLU A 457 -15.98 26.40 -30.00
N LEU A 458 -16.24 26.15 -28.71
CA LEU A 458 -15.70 26.96 -27.62
C LEU A 458 -14.16 27.03 -27.65
N ILE A 459 -13.50 25.90 -27.92
CA ILE A 459 -12.03 25.82 -28.04
C ILE A 459 -11.55 26.65 -29.23
N GLY A 460 -12.24 26.58 -30.37
CA GLY A 460 -11.94 27.37 -31.55
C GLY A 460 -12.02 28.87 -31.28
N ASP A 461 -13.10 29.33 -30.65
CA ASP A 461 -13.36 30.75 -30.37
C ASP A 461 -12.39 31.35 -29.33
N ASN A 462 -11.94 30.53 -28.38
CA ASN A 462 -11.13 30.98 -27.24
C ASN A 462 -9.64 30.67 -27.37
N ARG A 463 -9.19 30.17 -28.51
CA ARG A 463 -7.78 29.85 -28.76
C ARG A 463 -6.90 31.11 -28.63
N ARG A 464 -5.79 30.98 -27.91
CA ARG A 464 -4.76 32.02 -27.78
C ARG A 464 -3.77 32.00 -28.93
#